data_AF-A0A0S3SUY8-F1
#
_entry.id   AF-A0A0S3SUY8-F1
#
_cell.length_a   1.000
_cell.length_b   1.000
_cell.length_c   1.000
_cell.angle_alpha   90.00
_cell.angle_beta   90.00
_cell.angle_gamma   90.00
#
_symmetry.space_group_name_H-M   'P 1'
#
loop_
_entity.id
_entity.type
_entity.pdbx_description
1 polymer ?
#
loop_
_entity_poly.entity_id
_entity_poly.type
_entity_poly.pdbx_seq_one_letter_code
_entity_poly.pdbx_strand_id
1 'polypeptide(L)'
;MPFKRYVEIGRVAQINYGKEYGRLVVIVDVIDQNRALVDAPDMVRSQVNFKRLSLTDIKIDIKRVPKKKDLIQAMDAADVKNRWEKSSWGRKLIVQKRRASLNDFDRFKIMLAKIKVGFILHLYSHTFSFGITLLISNGFYV
;
A
#
# COMPACT_ATOMS: atom_id res chain seq x y z
N MET A 1 2.86 1.78 23.79
CA MET A 1 1.76 2.71 23.45
C MET A 1 0.97 2.17 22.26
N PRO A 2 -0.37 2.24 22.27
CA PRO A 2 -1.23 1.50 21.32
C PRO A 2 -1.39 2.13 19.92
N PHE A 3 -1.11 3.43 19.75
CA PHE A 3 -1.28 4.11 18.46
C PHE A 3 0.05 4.25 17.71
N LYS A 4 0.04 3.98 16.40
CA LYS A 4 1.23 4.04 15.52
C LYS A 4 1.19 5.17 14.49
N ARG A 5 -0.02 5.58 14.07
CA ARG A 5 -0.23 6.58 13.02
C ARG A 5 -0.97 7.77 13.60
N TYR A 6 -0.27 8.89 13.69
CA TYR A 6 -0.81 10.12 14.25
C TYR A 6 -1.04 11.16 13.15
N VAL A 7 -2.03 12.02 13.34
CA VAL A 7 -2.21 13.20 12.50
C VAL A 7 -1.10 14.18 12.84
N GLU A 8 -0.16 14.34 11.91
CA GLU A 8 1.02 15.17 12.07
C GLU A 8 1.30 15.91 10.77
N ILE A 9 1.95 17.06 10.87
CA ILE A 9 2.46 17.80 9.72
C ILE A 9 3.48 16.92 8.99
N GLY A 10 3.37 16.85 7.66
CA GLY A 10 4.24 16.06 6.80
C GLY A 10 3.87 14.58 6.69
N ARG A 11 2.79 14.12 7.35
CA ARG A 11 2.32 12.74 7.15
C ARG A 11 1.63 12.59 5.81
N VAL A 12 1.97 11.50 5.11
CA VAL A 12 1.33 11.12 3.86
C VAL A 12 0.04 10.36 4.15
N ALA A 13 -1.04 10.73 3.46
CA ALA A 13 -2.34 10.11 3.53
C ALA A 13 -2.86 9.78 2.12
N GLN A 14 -3.80 8.84 2.04
CA GLN A 14 -4.56 8.57 0.83
C GLN A 14 -6.00 9.03 0.99
N ILE A 15 -6.60 9.59 -0.05
CA ILE A 15 -8.02 9.96 -0.08
C ILE A 15 -8.88 8.71 -0.35
N ASN A 16 -9.81 8.41 0.56
CA ASN A 16 -10.67 7.23 0.52
C ASN A 16 -11.93 7.37 -0.32
N TYR A 17 -12.41 8.59 -0.58
CA TYR A 17 -13.62 8.81 -1.39
C TYR A 17 -13.74 10.25 -1.90
N GLY A 18 -14.56 10.42 -2.93
CA GLY A 18 -14.83 11.68 -3.62
C GLY A 18 -14.08 11.83 -4.94
N LYS A 19 -14.03 13.04 -5.48
CA LYS A 19 -13.46 13.33 -6.82
C LYS A 19 -11.98 12.94 -6.96
N GLU A 20 -11.23 12.99 -5.85
CA GLU A 20 -9.78 12.71 -5.81
C GLU A 20 -9.46 11.33 -5.23
N TYR A 21 -10.37 10.36 -5.40
CA TYR A 21 -10.22 9.02 -4.84
C TYR A 21 -8.90 8.34 -5.22
N GLY A 22 -8.26 7.72 -4.22
CA GLY A 22 -7.04 6.93 -4.39
C GLY A 22 -5.78 7.76 -4.56
N ARG A 23 -5.87 9.10 -4.55
CA ARG A 23 -4.72 10.00 -4.64
C ARG A 23 -3.97 10.06 -3.31
N LEU A 24 -2.64 10.12 -3.41
CA LEU A 24 -1.75 10.37 -2.28
C LEU A 24 -1.60 11.87 -2.07
N VAL A 25 -1.62 12.25 -0.81
CA VAL A 25 -1.57 13.63 -0.39
C VAL A 25 -0.78 13.78 0.90
N VAL A 26 -0.22 14.97 1.13
CA VAL A 26 0.54 15.27 2.35
C VAL A 26 -0.27 16.22 3.22
N ILE A 27 -0.35 15.94 4.52
CA ILE A 27 -0.94 16.85 5.51
C ILE A 27 0.05 17.97 5.77
N VAL A 28 -0.37 19.19 5.51
CA VAL A 28 0.50 20.36 5.57
C VAL A 28 0.19 21.23 6.78
N ASP A 29 -1.08 21.29 7.15
CA ASP A 29 -1.53 21.95 8.37
C ASP A 29 -2.77 21.26 8.93
N VAL A 30 -3.00 21.42 10.23
CA VAL A 30 -4.21 20.98 10.91
C VAL A 30 -5.04 22.22 11.20
N ILE A 31 -6.21 22.33 10.58
CA ILE A 31 -7.06 23.52 10.68
C ILE A 31 -7.90 23.42 11.96
N ASP A 32 -8.56 22.29 12.14
CA ASP A 32 -9.36 21.97 13.31
C ASP A 32 -9.32 20.47 13.60
N GLN A 33 -10.11 20.00 14.56
CA GLN A 33 -10.15 18.60 14.97
C GLN A 33 -10.59 17.63 13.86
N ASN A 34 -11.34 18.13 12.87
CA ASN A 34 -11.94 17.32 11.82
C ASN A 34 -11.31 17.58 10.45
N ARG A 35 -10.64 18.70 10.21
CA ARG A 35 -10.12 19.13 8.91
C ARG A 35 -8.62 19.37 8.93
N ALA A 36 -7.97 18.89 7.87
CA ALA A 36 -6.59 19.22 7.54
C ALA A 36 -6.51 20.01 6.24
N LEU A 37 -5.46 20.83 6.15
CA LEU A 37 -4.99 21.41 4.92
C LEU A 37 -4.05 20.41 4.24
N VAL A 38 -4.39 20.07 3.00
CA VAL A 38 -3.77 18.98 2.26
C VAL A 38 -3.22 19.51 0.95
N ASP A 39 -2.05 18.99 0.55
CA ASP A 39 -1.38 19.38 -0.69
C ASP A 39 -0.76 18.18 -1.41
N ALA A 40 -0.60 18.32 -2.72
CA ALA A 40 0.05 17.36 -3.60
C ALA A 40 0.59 18.10 -4.84
N PRO A 41 1.62 17.58 -5.55
CA PRO A 41 2.26 18.28 -6.67
C PRO A 41 1.26 18.71 -7.76
N ASP A 42 0.36 17.79 -8.11
CA ASP A 42 -0.60 17.94 -9.20
C ASP A 42 -1.96 18.50 -8.74
N MET A 43 -2.08 18.92 -7.48
CA MET A 43 -3.36 19.31 -6.87
C MET A 43 -3.29 20.75 -6.36
N VAL A 44 -4.39 21.48 -6.41
CA VAL A 44 -4.49 22.76 -5.70
C VAL A 44 -4.69 22.46 -4.21
N ARG A 45 -3.96 23.20 -3.37
CA ARG A 45 -4.05 23.06 -1.92
C ARG A 45 -5.51 23.21 -1.48
N SER A 46 -6.02 22.18 -0.81
CA SER A 46 -7.43 22.05 -0.49
C SER A 46 -7.64 21.60 0.95
N GLN A 47 -8.77 21.97 1.52
CA GLN A 47 -9.16 21.52 2.85
C GLN A 47 -9.89 20.19 2.75
N VAL A 48 -9.51 19.22 3.59
CA VAL A 48 -10.08 17.87 3.56
C VAL A 48 -10.37 17.40 4.99
N ASN A 49 -11.51 16.74 5.16
CA ASN A 49 -11.91 16.16 6.45
C ASN A 49 -11.09 14.89 6.73
N PHE A 50 -10.64 14.65 7.97
CA PHE A 50 -9.86 13.48 8.36
C PHE A 50 -10.58 12.16 8.09
N LYS A 51 -11.92 12.13 8.15
CA LYS A 51 -12.72 10.96 7.77
C LYS A 51 -12.50 10.53 6.30
N ARG A 52 -12.08 11.45 5.43
CA ARG A 52 -11.76 11.19 4.02
C ARG A 52 -10.34 10.68 3.81
N LEU A 53 -9.49 10.77 4.83
CA LEU A 53 -8.06 10.46 4.76
C LEU A 53 -7.77 9.15 5.47
N SER A 54 -7.07 8.25 4.80
CA SER A 54 -6.40 7.13 5.45
C SER A 54 -4.91 7.45 5.60
N LEU A 55 -4.46 7.51 6.85
CA LEU A 55 -3.06 7.80 7.16
C LEU A 55 -2.16 6.62 6.78
N THR A 56 -1.00 6.94 6.23
CA THR A 56 0.04 5.96 5.92
C THR A 56 1.15 5.99 6.98
N ASP A 57 2.05 5.00 6.92
CA ASP A 57 3.23 4.94 7.78
C ASP A 57 4.32 5.94 7.34
N ILE A 58 4.22 6.50 6.13
CA ILE A 58 5.23 7.39 5.56
C ILE A 58 5.06 8.79 6.13
N LYS A 59 6.16 9.33 6.66
CA LYS A 59 6.28 10.70 7.15
C LYS A 59 7.41 11.40 6.42
N ILE A 60 7.17 12.65 6.05
CA ILE A 60 8.13 13.58 5.50
C ILE A 60 8.32 14.68 6.55
N ASP A 61 9.55 15.14 6.76
CA ASP A 61 9.79 16.28 7.62
C ASP A 61 9.63 17.57 6.81
N ILE A 62 8.60 18.36 7.14
CA ILE A 62 8.31 19.64 6.50
C ILE A 62 7.88 20.66 7.54
N LYS A 63 8.18 21.94 7.27
CA LYS A 63 7.65 23.05 8.06
C LYS A 63 6.14 23.19 7.81
N ARG A 64 5.43 23.78 8.79
CA ARG A 64 4.00 24.13 8.66
C ARG A 64 3.82 25.07 7.46
N VAL A 65 2.88 24.76 6.56
CA VAL A 65 2.56 25.55 5.36
C VAL A 65 3.81 25.86 4.48
N PRO A 66 4.51 24.86 3.90
CA PRO A 66 5.57 25.11 2.94
C PRO A 66 5.00 25.62 1.61
N LYS A 67 5.87 26.22 0.79
CA LYS A 67 5.55 26.53 -0.62
C LYS A 67 5.52 25.23 -1.42
N LYS A 68 4.79 25.21 -2.53
CA LYS A 68 4.68 24.02 -3.39
C LYS A 68 6.03 23.49 -3.88
N LYS A 69 6.96 24.39 -4.21
CA LYS A 69 8.31 24.00 -4.65
C LYS A 69 9.04 23.19 -3.58
N ASP A 70 9.01 23.68 -2.34
CA ASP A 70 9.67 23.03 -1.21
C ASP A 70 9.00 21.69 -0.87
N LEU A 71 7.68 21.60 -1.01
CA LEU A 71 6.94 20.34 -0.81
C LEU A 71 7.35 19.28 -1.84
N ILE A 72 7.45 19.65 -3.12
CA ILE A 72 7.87 18.73 -4.19
C ILE A 72 9.29 18.25 -3.91
N GLN A 73 10.20 19.16 -3.60
CA GLN A 73 11.58 18.81 -3.26
C GLN A 73 11.67 17.88 -2.04
N ALA A 74 10.88 18.13 -1.00
CA ALA A 74 10.84 17.27 0.18
C ALA A 74 10.25 15.88 -0.12
N MET A 75 9.24 15.82 -1.00
CA MET A 75 8.59 14.56 -1.39
C MET A 75 9.51 13.69 -2.25
N ASP A 76 10.29 14.31 -3.14
CA ASP A 76 11.31 13.66 -3.95
C ASP A 76 12.51 13.22 -3.09
N ALA A 77 12.98 14.08 -2.17
CA ALA A 77 14.05 13.73 -1.24
C ALA A 77 13.69 12.54 -0.33
N ALA A 78 12.42 12.42 0.06
CA ALA A 78 11.92 11.31 0.87
C ALA A 78 11.54 10.06 0.06
N ASP A 79 11.67 10.09 -1.28
CA ASP A 79 11.32 9.03 -2.23
C ASP A 79 9.95 8.38 -1.91
N VAL A 80 8.96 9.23 -1.66
CA VAL A 80 7.64 8.83 -1.15
C VAL A 80 6.91 7.91 -2.13
N LYS A 81 7.08 8.16 -3.44
CA LYS A 81 6.44 7.38 -4.49
C LYS A 81 6.95 5.95 -4.50
N ASN A 82 8.27 5.75 -4.47
CA ASN A 82 8.86 4.41 -4.45
C ASN A 82 8.55 3.67 -3.15
N ARG A 83 8.60 4.36 -2.00
CA ARG A 83 8.19 3.80 -0.71
C ARG A 83 6.73 3.36 -0.71
N TRP A 84 5.85 4.16 -1.30
CA TRP A 84 4.45 3.81 -1.46
C TRP A 84 4.26 2.59 -2.36
N GLU A 85 4.91 2.55 -3.52
CA GLU A 85 4.82 1.41 -4.46
C GLU A 85 5.41 0.12 -3.87
N LYS A 86 6.39 0.23 -2.98
CA LYS A 86 6.96 -0.91 -2.22
C LYS A 86 6.08 -1.33 -1.05
N SER A 87 5.21 -0.48 -0.54
CA SER A 87 4.32 -0.81 0.56
C SER A 87 3.34 -1.92 0.19
N SER A 88 2.97 -2.78 1.13
CA SER A 88 2.00 -3.87 0.90
C SER A 88 0.66 -3.33 0.40
N TRP A 89 0.23 -2.19 0.94
CA TRP A 89 -1.01 -1.54 0.55
C TRP A 89 -0.94 -0.93 -0.86
N GLY A 90 0.13 -0.20 -1.18
CA GLY A 90 0.36 0.32 -2.53
C GLY A 90 0.42 -0.79 -3.58
N ARG A 91 1.16 -1.88 -3.30
CA ARG A 91 1.21 -3.08 -4.15
C ARG A 91 -0.17 -3.69 -4.37
N LYS A 92 -0.99 -3.80 -3.31
CA LYS A 92 -2.36 -4.33 -3.41
C LYS A 92 -3.21 -3.50 -4.36
N LEU A 93 -3.15 -2.18 -4.29
CA LEU A 93 -3.88 -1.28 -5.18
C LEU A 93 -3.39 -1.39 -6.63
N ILE A 94 -2.08 -1.48 -6.85
CA ILE A 94 -1.50 -1.67 -8.20
C ILE A 94 -1.98 -3.00 -8.80
N VAL A 95 -1.94 -4.08 -8.03
CA VAL A 95 -2.42 -5.40 -8.47
C VAL A 95 -3.92 -5.34 -8.78
N GLN A 96 -4.73 -4.65 -7.97
CA GLN A 96 -6.15 -4.48 -8.22
C GLN A 96 -6.41 -3.73 -9.54
N LYS A 97 -5.68 -2.62 -9.79
CA LYS A 97 -5.77 -1.87 -11.04
C LYS A 97 -5.35 -2.72 -12.24
N ARG A 98 -4.23 -3.44 -12.15
CA ARG A 98 -3.77 -4.36 -13.21
C ARG A 98 -4.78 -5.46 -13.48
N ARG A 99 -5.41 -6.02 -12.44
CA ARG A 99 -6.44 -7.06 -12.59
C ARG A 99 -7.70 -6.53 -13.26
N ALA A 100 -8.08 -5.29 -12.99
CA ALA A 100 -9.22 -4.66 -13.63
C ALA A 100 -8.98 -4.35 -15.12
N SER A 101 -7.72 -4.12 -15.51
CA SER A 101 -7.35 -3.82 -16.91
C SER A 101 -7.03 -5.06 -17.76
N LEU A 102 -7.21 -6.28 -17.24
CA LEU A 102 -6.89 -7.51 -17.97
C LEU A 102 -7.90 -7.77 -19.10
N ASN A 103 -7.38 -8.09 -20.28
CA ASN A 103 -8.18 -8.57 -21.40
C ASN A 103 -8.54 -10.07 -21.19
N ASP A 104 -9.56 -10.55 -21.89
CA ASP A 104 -10.09 -11.91 -21.76
C ASP A 104 -9.00 -12.98 -21.97
N PHE A 105 -8.18 -12.80 -23.01
CA PHE A 105 -7.06 -13.69 -23.29
C PHE A 105 -6.04 -13.77 -22.15
N ASP A 106 -5.76 -12.67 -21.46
CA ASP A 106 -4.84 -12.66 -20.33
C ASP A 106 -5.44 -13.31 -19.08
N ARG A 107 -6.76 -13.20 -18.90
CA ARG A 107 -7.49 -13.94 -17.84
C ARG A 107 -7.38 -15.45 -18.07
N PHE A 108 -7.48 -15.92 -19.32
CA PHE A 108 -7.30 -17.32 -19.67
C PHE A 108 -5.88 -17.81 -19.35
N LYS A 109 -4.83 -17.06 -19.71
CA LYS A 109 -3.43 -17.40 -19.35
C LYS A 109 -3.25 -17.52 -17.84
N ILE A 110 -3.80 -16.57 -17.07
CA ILE A 110 -3.73 -16.57 -15.60
C ILE A 110 -4.45 -17.79 -15.02
N MET A 111 -5.59 -18.20 -15.59
CA MET A 111 -6.31 -19.41 -15.17
C MET A 111 -5.44 -20.66 -15.32
N LEU A 112 -4.85 -20.88 -16.50
CA LEU A 112 -3.97 -22.03 -16.73
C LEU A 112 -2.74 -22.02 -15.81
N ALA A 113 -2.12 -20.85 -15.62
CA ALA A 113 -0.99 -20.70 -14.70
C ALA A 113 -1.36 -21.05 -13.26
N LYS A 114 -2.56 -20.63 -12.79
CA LYS A 114 -3.06 -20.96 -11.45
C LYS A 114 -3.29 -22.46 -11.25
N ILE A 115 -3.86 -23.15 -12.24
CA ILE A 115 -4.08 -24.60 -12.18
C ILE A 115 -2.73 -25.32 -12.03
N LYS A 116 -1.72 -24.95 -12.84
CA LYS A 116 -0.38 -25.54 -12.76
C LYS A 116 0.29 -25.31 -11.40
N VAL A 117 0.23 -24.09 -10.87
CA VAL A 117 0.81 -23.77 -9.55
C VAL A 117 0.07 -24.51 -8.43
N GLY A 118 -1.26 -24.58 -8.49
CA GLY A 118 -2.06 -25.32 -7.52
C GLY A 118 -1.73 -26.82 -7.50
N PHE A 119 -1.59 -27.43 -8.67
CA PHE A 119 -1.18 -28.84 -8.80
C PHE A 119 0.19 -29.11 -8.17
N ILE A 120 1.17 -28.24 -8.46
CA ILE A 120 2.52 -28.36 -7.90
C ILE A 120 2.48 -28.26 -6.37
N LEU A 121 1.79 -27.24 -5.81
CA LEU A 121 1.65 -27.07 -4.37
C LEU A 121 0.99 -28.29 -3.70
N HIS A 122 -0.04 -28.85 -4.34
CA HIS A 122 -0.69 -30.06 -3.86
C HIS A 122 0.27 -31.25 -3.84
N LEU A 123 1.04 -31.47 -4.92
CA LEU A 123 2.04 -32.54 -4.98
C LEU A 123 3.10 -32.38 -3.88
N TYR A 124 3.63 -31.17 -3.67
CA TYR A 124 4.59 -30.89 -2.59
C TYR A 124 4.02 -31.13 -1.20
N SER A 125 2.75 -30.78 -0.94
CA SER A 125 2.12 -31.07 0.35
C SER A 125 1.98 -32.58 0.61
N HIS A 126 1.68 -33.37 -0.41
CA HIS A 126 1.61 -34.82 -0.30
C HIS A 126 2.98 -35.46 -0.09
N THR A 127 3.99 -35.07 -0.86
CA THR A 127 5.35 -35.61 -0.72
C THR A 127 6.01 -35.20 0.60
N PHE A 128 5.76 -33.98 1.09
CA PHE A 128 6.23 -33.52 2.40
C PHE A 128 5.57 -34.29 3.55
N SER A 129 4.25 -34.51 3.48
CA SER A 129 3.52 -35.30 4.47
C SER A 129 3.98 -36.77 4.50
N PHE A 130 4.23 -37.35 3.31
CA PHE A 130 4.76 -38.71 3.19
C PHE A 130 6.20 -38.82 3.72
N GLY A 131 7.05 -37.83 3.44
CA GLY A 131 8.44 -37.77 3.93
C GLY A 131 8.55 -37.62 5.44
N ILE A 132 7.70 -36.80 6.07
CA ILE A 132 7.61 -36.71 7.54
C ILE A 132 7.15 -38.04 8.14
N THR A 133 6.13 -38.67 7.54
CA THR A 133 5.62 -39.97 8.01
C THR A 133 6.69 -41.05 7.92
N LEU A 134 7.51 -41.05 6.87
CA LEU A 134 8.62 -41.99 6.69
C LEU A 134 9.78 -41.73 7.66
N LEU A 135 10.06 -40.47 8.02
CA LEU A 135 11.08 -40.12 9.01
C LEU A 135 10.67 -40.55 10.43
N ILE A 136 9.39 -40.36 10.78
CA ILE A 136 8.83 -40.82 12.06
C ILE A 136 8.82 -42.36 12.13
N SER A 137 8.50 -43.06 11.04
CA SER A 137 8.49 -44.54 11.03
C SER A 137 9.89 -45.17 11.07
N ASN A 138 10.92 -44.47 10.59
CA ASN A 138 12.32 -44.90 10.67
C ASN A 138 13.05 -44.46 11.95
N GLY A 139 12.32 -43.98 12.97
CA GLY A 139 12.86 -43.70 14.30
C GLY A 139 13.70 -42.42 14.41
N PHE A 140 13.72 -41.57 13.39
CA PHE A 140 14.29 -40.23 13.48
C PHE A 140 13.24 -39.25 14.00
N TYR A 141 13.13 -39.16 15.33
CA TYR A 141 12.34 -38.14 16.00
C TYR A 141 13.13 -36.83 16.06
N VAL A 142 12.54 -35.75 15.55
CA VAL A 142 12.90 -34.36 15.89
C VAL A 142 11.89 -33.85 16.91
#